data_AF-A0A929E705-F1
#
_entry.id   AF-A0A929E705-F1
#
_cell.length_a   1.000
_cell.length_b   1.000
_cell.length_c   1.000
_cell.angle_alpha   90.00
_cell.angle_beta   90.00
_cell.angle_gamma   90.00
#
_symmetry.space_group_name_H-M   'P 1'
#
loop_
_entity.id
_entity.type
_entity.pdbx_description
1 polymer ?
#
loop_
_entity_poly.entity_id
_entity_poly.type
_entity_poly.pdbx_seq_one_letter_code
_entity_poly.pdbx_strand_id
1 'polypeptide(L)'
;MQSITNWKKSLFSILLFVIVSGCTKSAPASSTDVIKPIRKTPFQPVAWTPTPAPTSTPIPTPSPTPQPNSLWLDPALPESVRSQIALPTDFGYASSQHDSTVRIEFSASNPISQWVYALVAPFPTVMDNVASQDLFAIWQGKTKHPLGGMPMLMSESTLGALSAL
;
A
#
# COMPACT_ATOMS: atom_id res chain seq x y z
N MET A 1 21.58 -6.26 -40.12
CA MET A 1 20.67 -5.95 -38.99
C MET A 1 20.07 -7.18 -38.27
N GLN A 2 20.59 -8.41 -38.42
CA GLN A 2 20.04 -9.59 -37.71
C GLN A 2 20.88 -10.09 -36.52
N SER A 3 22.13 -9.62 -36.34
CA SER A 3 23.03 -10.14 -35.29
C SER A 3 22.73 -9.59 -33.88
N ILE A 4 22.11 -8.41 -33.76
CA ILE A 4 21.87 -7.75 -32.46
C ILE A 4 20.66 -8.35 -31.74
N THR A 5 19.71 -8.94 -32.49
CA THR A 5 18.47 -9.50 -31.94
C THR A 5 18.70 -10.82 -31.19
N ASN A 6 19.71 -11.59 -31.57
CA ASN A 6 20.00 -12.90 -30.96
C ASN A 6 20.71 -12.77 -29.60
N TRP A 7 21.50 -11.71 -29.39
CA TRP A 7 22.13 -11.44 -28.10
C TRP A 7 21.08 -11.13 -27.03
N LYS A 8 20.10 -10.27 -27.32
CA LYS A 8 19.04 -9.93 -26.35
C LYS A 8 18.21 -11.15 -25.94
N LYS A 9 17.94 -12.08 -26.87
CA LYS A 9 17.24 -13.34 -26.59
C LYS A 9 18.09 -14.30 -25.74
N SER A 10 19.40 -14.37 -26.01
CA SER A 10 20.33 -15.20 -25.22
C SER A 10 20.51 -14.67 -23.79
N LEU A 11 20.58 -13.35 -23.61
CA LEU A 11 20.64 -12.73 -22.28
C LEU A 11 19.34 -12.95 -21.48
N PHE A 12 18.20 -12.84 -22.14
CA PHE A 12 16.90 -13.07 -21.48
C PHE A 12 16.73 -14.52 -21.03
N SER A 13 17.22 -15.49 -21.82
CA SER A 13 17.17 -16.90 -21.46
C SER A 13 18.10 -17.26 -20.30
N ILE A 14 19.27 -16.61 -20.19
CA ILE A 14 20.19 -16.82 -19.06
C ILE A 14 19.61 -16.19 -17.78
N LEU A 15 19.00 -15.00 -17.87
CA LEU A 15 18.37 -14.34 -16.72
C LEU A 15 17.18 -15.14 -16.17
N LEU A 16 16.39 -15.79 -17.05
CA LEU A 16 15.26 -16.63 -16.63
C LEU A 16 15.70 -17.90 -15.88
N PHE A 17 16.86 -18.47 -16.24
CA PHE A 17 17.38 -19.69 -15.60
C PHE A 17 17.91 -19.46 -14.18
N VAL A 18 18.41 -18.25 -13.89
CA VAL A 18 18.98 -17.89 -12.58
C VAL A 18 17.90 -17.75 -11.50
N ILE A 19 16.64 -17.50 -11.87
CA ILE A 19 15.55 -17.22 -10.92
C ILE A 19 14.96 -18.52 -10.31
N VAL A 20 15.24 -19.70 -10.88
CA VAL A 20 14.61 -20.97 -10.46
C VAL A 20 15.39 -21.71 -9.37
N SER A 21 16.64 -21.33 -9.08
CA SER A 21 17.46 -21.99 -8.05
C SER A 21 17.50 -21.18 -6.75
N GLY A 22 16.58 -21.45 -5.84
CA GLY A 22 16.62 -20.79 -4.52
C GLY A 22 15.62 -21.28 -3.48
N CYS A 23 15.63 -22.58 -3.13
CA CYS A 23 15.04 -23.01 -1.87
C CYS A 23 15.79 -24.22 -1.30
N THR A 24 16.72 -23.99 -0.37
CA THR A 24 17.31 -25.07 0.45
C THR A 24 17.02 -24.77 1.92
N LYS A 25 16.01 -25.46 2.47
CA LYS A 25 15.67 -25.46 3.89
C LYS A 25 16.64 -26.41 4.59
N SER A 26 17.61 -25.88 5.34
CA SER A 26 18.55 -26.70 6.11
C SER A 26 18.12 -26.78 7.57
N ALA A 27 17.88 -27.99 8.06
CA ALA A 27 17.64 -28.30 9.46
C ALA A 27 18.82 -29.14 9.98
N PRO A 28 19.38 -28.81 11.15
CA PRO A 28 20.15 -29.78 11.91
C PRO A 28 19.35 -30.26 13.12
N ALA A 29 19.11 -31.57 13.17
CA ALA A 29 18.95 -32.30 14.42
C ALA A 29 20.33 -32.87 14.81
N SER A 30 20.72 -32.78 16.07
CA SER A 30 21.60 -33.80 16.66
C SER A 30 21.48 -33.78 18.18
N SER A 31 20.81 -34.78 18.72
CA SER A 31 21.01 -35.27 20.07
C SER A 31 22.39 -35.92 20.16
N THR A 32 23.06 -35.80 21.30
CA THR A 32 24.17 -36.69 21.65
C THR A 32 24.02 -37.02 23.12
N ASP A 33 23.49 -38.22 23.37
CA ASP A 33 23.46 -38.85 24.69
C ASP A 33 24.84 -39.45 24.95
N VAL A 34 25.46 -39.06 26.07
CA VAL A 34 26.78 -39.56 26.49
C VAL A 34 26.58 -40.32 27.79
N ILE A 35 26.57 -41.64 27.70
CA ILE A 35 26.56 -42.55 28.86
C ILE A 35 27.93 -42.51 29.54
N LYS A 36 27.97 -42.10 30.81
CA LYS A 36 29.16 -42.09 31.67
C LYS A 36 29.13 -43.27 32.67
N PRO A 37 30.27 -43.94 32.94
CA PRO A 37 30.31 -45.14 33.80
C PRO A 37 30.13 -44.85 35.30
N ILE A 38 29.53 -45.82 36.00
CA ILE A 38 29.17 -45.77 37.42
C ILE A 38 30.40 -45.95 38.32
N ARG A 39 30.67 -44.95 39.18
CA ARG A 39 31.68 -45.00 40.24
C ARG A 39 31.00 -45.13 41.60
N LYS A 40 31.42 -46.10 42.40
CA LYS A 40 30.94 -46.32 43.79
C LYS A 40 31.32 -45.13 44.67
N THR A 41 30.34 -44.49 45.31
CA THR A 41 30.49 -43.34 46.20
C THR A 41 30.61 -43.78 47.67
N PRO A 42 31.50 -43.16 48.48
CA PRO A 42 31.40 -43.21 49.94
C PRO A 42 30.18 -42.40 50.40
N PHE A 43 29.52 -42.84 51.47
CA PHE A 43 28.37 -42.13 52.03
C PHE A 43 28.83 -40.78 52.62
N GLN A 44 28.34 -39.68 52.05
CA GLN A 44 28.61 -38.32 52.48
C GLN A 44 27.30 -37.71 53.02
N PRO A 45 27.28 -37.03 54.19
CA PRO A 45 26.07 -36.44 54.75
C PRO A 45 25.44 -35.45 53.77
N VAL A 46 24.13 -35.55 53.57
CA VAL A 46 23.38 -34.68 52.67
C VAL A 46 23.42 -33.25 53.21
N ALA A 47 24.19 -32.39 52.55
CA ALA A 47 24.12 -30.95 52.78
C ALA A 47 22.77 -30.43 52.25
N TRP A 48 22.13 -29.55 53.00
CA TRP A 48 20.84 -28.96 52.64
C TRP A 48 20.91 -28.29 51.27
N THR A 49 20.25 -28.88 50.28
CA THR A 49 20.06 -28.27 48.97
C THR A 49 19.08 -27.12 49.12
N PRO A 50 19.43 -25.87 48.77
CA PRO A 50 18.45 -24.79 48.73
C PRO A 50 17.37 -25.16 47.70
N THR A 51 16.10 -24.99 48.09
CA THR A 51 14.94 -25.16 47.21
C THR A 51 15.20 -24.42 45.88
N PRO A 52 15.02 -25.04 44.71
CA PRO A 52 15.20 -24.34 43.45
C PRO A 52 14.27 -23.13 43.41
N ALA A 53 14.85 -21.94 43.20
CA ALA A 53 14.07 -20.73 43.04
C ALA A 53 13.08 -20.90 41.86
N PRO A 54 11.86 -20.35 41.94
CA PRO A 54 10.90 -20.45 40.86
C PRO A 54 11.53 -19.89 39.58
N THR A 55 11.62 -20.72 38.55
CA THR A 55 12.07 -20.31 37.22
C THR A 55 10.97 -19.48 36.61
N SER A 56 11.27 -18.23 36.23
CA SER A 56 10.30 -17.35 35.57
C SER A 56 9.88 -17.96 34.24
N THR A 57 8.61 -18.31 34.11
CA THR A 57 8.01 -18.75 32.84
C THR A 57 8.05 -17.59 31.84
N PRO A 58 8.53 -17.76 30.60
CA PRO A 58 8.46 -16.71 29.60
C PRO A 58 7.00 -16.34 29.35
N ILE A 59 6.67 -15.05 29.49
CA ILE A 59 5.35 -14.53 29.17
C ILE A 59 5.17 -14.59 27.65
N PRO A 60 4.08 -15.17 27.13
CA PRO A 60 3.83 -15.16 25.69
C PRO A 60 3.76 -13.71 25.20
N THR A 61 4.62 -13.38 24.25
CA THR A 61 4.58 -12.07 23.58
C THR A 61 3.40 -12.07 22.60
N PRO A 62 2.49 -11.08 22.63
CA PRO A 62 1.38 -11.03 21.68
C PRO A 62 1.94 -10.99 20.24
N SER A 63 1.48 -11.90 19.39
CA SER A 63 1.74 -11.85 17.95
C SER A 63 0.78 -10.85 17.31
N PRO A 64 1.21 -10.01 16.35
CA PRO A 64 0.30 -9.12 15.65
C PRO A 64 -0.78 -9.93 14.93
N THR A 65 -2.04 -9.57 15.16
CA THR A 65 -3.17 -10.14 14.43
C THR A 65 -3.14 -9.62 12.99
N PRO A 66 -3.26 -10.47 11.94
CA PRO A 66 -3.34 -10.01 10.56
C PRO A 66 -4.54 -9.07 10.40
N GLN A 67 -4.29 -7.84 9.96
CA GLN A 67 -5.35 -6.87 9.67
C GLN A 67 -5.87 -7.13 8.24
N PRO A 68 -7.20 -7.16 8.01
CA PRO A 68 -7.74 -7.34 6.67
C PRO A 68 -7.31 -6.19 5.75
N ASN A 69 -7.16 -6.49 4.46
CA ASN A 69 -6.79 -5.47 3.48
C ASN A 69 -7.89 -4.41 3.40
N SER A 70 -7.50 -3.14 3.40
CA SER A 70 -8.45 -2.03 3.39
C SER A 70 -8.14 -1.04 2.27
N LEU A 71 -9.19 -0.61 1.57
CA LEU A 71 -9.13 0.37 0.49
C LEU A 71 -9.72 1.69 0.97
N TRP A 72 -8.93 2.76 0.94
CA TRP A 72 -9.43 4.12 1.10
C TRP A 72 -9.62 4.77 -0.27
N LEU A 73 -10.78 5.39 -0.45
CA LEU A 73 -11.11 6.19 -1.62
C LEU A 73 -11.11 7.65 -1.20
N ASP A 74 -10.37 8.47 -1.95
CA ASP A 74 -10.40 9.91 -1.77
C ASP A 74 -11.84 10.44 -1.93
N PRO A 75 -12.40 11.17 -0.94
CA PRO A 75 -13.72 11.79 -1.05
C PRO A 75 -13.88 12.73 -2.26
N ALA A 76 -12.79 13.29 -2.77
CA ALA A 76 -12.77 14.11 -3.98
C ALA A 76 -13.09 13.30 -5.26
N LEU A 77 -12.97 11.96 -5.23
CA LEU A 77 -13.33 11.14 -6.37
C LEU A 77 -14.83 11.29 -6.70
N PRO A 78 -15.19 11.41 -8.00
CA PRO A 78 -16.59 11.51 -8.38
C PRO A 78 -17.41 10.30 -7.90
N GLU A 79 -18.64 10.55 -7.44
CA GLU A 79 -19.52 9.51 -6.89
C GLU A 79 -19.77 8.37 -7.89
N SER A 80 -19.87 8.70 -9.18
CA SER A 80 -20.01 7.72 -10.26
C SER A 80 -18.83 6.74 -10.33
N VAL A 81 -17.64 7.12 -9.86
CA VAL A 81 -16.46 6.24 -9.78
C VAL A 81 -16.53 5.39 -8.54
N ARG A 82 -16.76 6.03 -7.38
CA ARG A 82 -16.82 5.34 -6.09
C ARG A 82 -17.88 4.24 -6.10
N SER A 83 -19.01 4.48 -6.74
CA SER A 83 -20.10 3.50 -6.91
C SER A 83 -19.80 2.36 -7.89
N GLN A 84 -18.84 2.52 -8.80
CA GLN A 84 -18.44 1.47 -9.76
C GLN A 84 -17.33 0.57 -9.22
N ILE A 85 -16.68 0.96 -8.12
CA ILE A 85 -15.61 0.18 -7.52
C ILE A 85 -16.20 -1.01 -6.76
N ALA A 86 -16.01 -2.21 -7.32
CA ALA A 86 -16.35 -3.47 -6.67
C ALA A 86 -15.12 -4.03 -5.96
N LEU A 87 -15.25 -4.31 -4.66
CA LEU A 87 -14.18 -4.89 -3.86
C LEU A 87 -14.23 -6.43 -3.91
N PRO A 88 -13.07 -7.10 -3.98
CA PRO A 88 -12.98 -8.52 -3.66
C PRO A 88 -13.42 -8.79 -2.22
N THR A 89 -13.81 -10.04 -1.92
CA THR A 89 -14.33 -10.44 -0.59
C THR A 89 -13.35 -10.19 0.56
N ASP A 90 -12.05 -10.17 0.29
CA ASP A 90 -10.99 -9.97 1.29
C ASP A 90 -10.66 -8.49 1.55
N PHE A 91 -11.38 -7.56 0.91
CA PHE A 91 -11.18 -6.12 1.06
C PHE A 91 -12.35 -5.45 1.76
N GLY A 92 -12.04 -4.56 2.72
CA GLY A 92 -12.97 -3.61 3.30
C GLY A 92 -12.70 -2.18 2.85
N TYR A 93 -13.70 -1.30 2.95
CA TYR A 93 -13.48 0.14 2.83
C TYR A 93 -12.89 0.71 4.12
N ALA A 94 -11.80 1.46 4.02
CA ALA A 94 -11.25 2.23 5.13
C ALA A 94 -11.95 3.59 5.24
N SER A 95 -12.22 4.03 6.47
CA SER A 95 -12.77 5.36 6.75
C SER A 95 -11.71 6.46 6.71
N SER A 96 -10.44 6.11 6.90
CA SER A 96 -9.31 7.05 6.95
C SER A 96 -8.20 6.64 6.00
N GLN A 97 -7.46 7.64 5.53
CA GLN A 97 -6.28 7.47 4.72
C GLN A 97 -5.19 6.64 5.43
N HIS A 98 -5.02 6.90 6.73
CA HIS A 98 -3.92 6.36 7.52
C HIS A 98 -4.10 4.86 7.86
N ASP A 99 -5.35 4.40 7.94
CA ASP A 99 -5.68 3.02 8.32
C ASP A 99 -5.86 2.10 7.10
N SER A 100 -5.46 2.57 5.93
CA SER A 100 -5.67 1.89 4.65
C SER A 100 -4.43 1.18 4.13
N THR A 101 -4.61 -0.03 3.58
CA THR A 101 -3.55 -0.76 2.87
C THR A 101 -3.35 -0.23 1.45
N VAL A 102 -4.45 0.14 0.79
CA VAL A 102 -4.49 0.65 -0.58
C VAL A 102 -5.23 1.97 -0.60
N ARG A 103 -4.76 2.90 -1.42
CA ARG A 103 -5.32 4.24 -1.56
C ARG A 103 -5.57 4.53 -3.04
N ILE A 104 -6.76 5.02 -3.36
CA ILE A 104 -7.06 5.61 -4.66
C ILE A 104 -7.30 7.09 -4.41
N GLU A 105 -6.42 7.92 -4.96
CA GLU A 105 -6.39 9.38 -4.81
C GLU A 105 -6.00 10.03 -6.13
N PHE A 106 -6.23 11.35 -6.24
CA PHE A 106 -5.67 12.11 -7.34
C PHE A 106 -4.16 12.27 -7.18
N SER A 107 -3.40 11.78 -8.16
CA SER A 107 -1.94 11.91 -8.15
C SER A 107 -1.39 11.87 -9.57
N ALA A 108 -0.32 12.63 -9.78
CA ALA A 108 0.50 12.52 -10.99
C ALA A 108 1.42 11.28 -10.96
N SER A 109 1.60 10.65 -9.79
CA SER A 109 2.48 9.51 -9.59
C SER A 109 1.69 8.19 -9.67
N ASN A 110 2.08 7.31 -10.60
CA ASN A 110 1.40 6.02 -10.87
C ASN A 110 -0.10 6.16 -11.23
N PRO A 111 -0.46 6.89 -12.30
CA PRO A 111 -1.85 7.02 -12.71
C PRO A 111 -2.43 5.68 -13.18
N ILE A 112 -3.49 5.23 -12.52
CA ILE A 112 -4.27 4.04 -12.92
C ILE A 112 -5.50 4.40 -13.76
N SER A 113 -5.90 5.68 -13.77
CA SER A 113 -7.01 6.22 -14.55
C SER A 113 -6.80 7.70 -14.85
N GLN A 114 -7.49 8.22 -15.86
CA GLN A 114 -7.49 9.63 -16.23
C GLN A 114 -8.92 10.15 -16.31
N TRP A 115 -9.12 11.36 -15.81
CA TRP A 115 -10.42 12.04 -15.77
C TRP A 115 -10.32 13.35 -16.54
N VAL A 116 -11.22 13.55 -17.49
CA VAL A 116 -11.31 14.78 -18.29
C VAL A 116 -12.61 15.48 -17.93
N TYR A 117 -12.49 16.68 -17.37
CA TYR A 117 -13.63 17.55 -17.09
C TYR A 117 -13.84 18.49 -18.27
N ALA A 118 -15.06 18.49 -18.81
CA ALA A 118 -15.47 19.43 -19.86
C ALA A 118 -16.10 20.68 -19.22
N LEU A 119 -15.56 21.85 -19.56
CA LEU A 119 -16.19 23.12 -19.21
C LEU A 119 -17.37 23.36 -20.17
N VAL A 120 -18.56 23.57 -19.62
CA VAL A 120 -19.80 23.80 -20.38
C VAL A 120 -20.39 25.15 -20.01
N ALA A 121 -20.93 25.84 -21.01
CA ALA A 121 -21.61 27.12 -20.85
C ALA A 121 -22.98 27.08 -21.56
N PRO A 122 -24.06 27.61 -20.96
CA PRO A 122 -25.37 27.64 -21.58
C PRO A 122 -25.39 28.63 -22.75
N PHE A 123 -26.12 28.31 -23.83
CA PHE A 123 -26.27 29.23 -24.96
C PHE A 123 -27.09 30.48 -24.59
N PRO A 124 -26.78 31.67 -25.14
CA PRO A 124 -25.67 32.00 -26.05
C PRO A 124 -24.52 32.66 -25.28
N THR A 125 -23.61 31.88 -24.69
CA THR A 125 -22.45 32.45 -24.01
C THR A 125 -21.36 32.79 -25.04
N VAL A 126 -21.22 34.08 -25.36
CA VAL A 126 -20.20 34.64 -26.27
C VAL A 126 -19.01 35.12 -25.45
N MET A 127 -18.34 34.19 -24.77
CA MET A 127 -17.15 34.52 -23.99
C MET A 127 -15.91 33.92 -24.64
N ASP A 128 -15.24 34.75 -25.41
CA ASP A 128 -14.01 34.39 -26.11
C ASP A 128 -12.78 34.84 -25.32
N ASN A 129 -11.62 34.26 -25.65
CA ASN A 129 -10.30 34.70 -25.17
C ASN A 129 -10.09 34.60 -23.64
N VAL A 130 -10.68 33.62 -22.97
CA VAL A 130 -10.39 33.31 -21.56
C VAL A 130 -9.09 32.52 -21.46
N ALA A 131 -8.10 33.02 -20.70
CA ALA A 131 -6.84 32.32 -20.50
C ALA A 131 -7.01 31.08 -19.59
N SER A 132 -6.27 30.02 -19.88
CA SER A 132 -6.30 28.79 -19.05
C SER A 132 -5.96 29.06 -17.59
N GLN A 133 -5.01 29.96 -17.33
CA GLN A 133 -4.60 30.34 -15.97
C GLN A 133 -5.74 31.00 -15.19
N ASP A 134 -6.60 31.78 -15.87
CA ASP A 134 -7.75 32.40 -15.24
C ASP A 134 -8.81 31.36 -14.89
N LEU A 135 -9.01 30.34 -15.74
CA LEU A 135 -9.89 29.22 -15.42
C LEU A 135 -9.40 28.45 -14.19
N PHE A 136 -8.09 28.15 -14.12
CA PHE A 136 -7.48 27.52 -12.93
C PHE A 136 -7.63 28.40 -11.68
N ALA A 137 -7.44 29.71 -11.80
CA ALA A 137 -7.60 30.63 -10.68
C ALA A 137 -9.05 30.69 -10.17
N ILE A 138 -10.04 30.62 -11.07
CA ILE A 138 -11.46 30.53 -10.71
C ILE A 138 -11.75 29.21 -10.00
N TRP A 139 -11.26 28.07 -10.53
CA TRP A 139 -11.42 26.75 -9.90
C TRP A 139 -10.89 26.72 -8.47
N GLN A 140 -9.74 27.35 -8.22
CA GLN A 140 -9.11 27.42 -6.91
C GLN A 140 -9.72 28.49 -5.99
N GLY A 141 -10.80 29.17 -6.43
CA GLY A 141 -11.46 30.24 -5.66
C GLY A 141 -10.61 31.50 -5.49
N LYS A 142 -9.52 31.64 -6.25
CA LYS A 142 -8.58 32.78 -6.15
C LYS A 142 -9.12 34.04 -6.81
N THR A 143 -9.99 33.91 -7.80
CA THR A 143 -10.56 35.04 -8.56
C THR A 143 -12.03 34.81 -8.90
N LYS A 144 -12.80 35.90 -9.06
CA LYS A 144 -14.23 35.87 -9.44
C LYS A 144 -14.52 36.36 -10.87
N HIS A 145 -13.49 36.76 -11.63
CA HIS A 145 -13.57 37.20 -13.04
C HIS A 145 -12.46 36.47 -13.82
N PRO A 146 -12.75 35.93 -15.03
CA PRO A 146 -13.20 36.70 -16.21
C PRO A 146 -14.59 36.34 -16.76
N LEU A 147 -15.37 35.49 -16.07
CA LEU A 147 -16.65 34.95 -16.55
C LEU A 147 -17.83 35.95 -16.63
N GLY A 148 -17.57 37.23 -16.94
CA GLY A 148 -18.61 38.26 -17.00
C GLY A 148 -19.35 38.46 -15.67
N GLY A 149 -18.72 38.11 -14.54
CA GLY A 149 -19.34 38.14 -13.21
C GLY A 149 -20.19 36.90 -12.88
N MET A 150 -20.26 35.92 -13.78
CA MET A 150 -20.93 34.64 -13.51
C MET A 150 -20.03 33.72 -12.67
N PRO A 151 -20.55 33.15 -11.57
CA PRO A 151 -19.81 32.15 -10.83
C PRO A 151 -19.70 30.86 -11.66
N MET A 152 -18.58 30.16 -11.53
CA MET A 152 -18.48 28.81 -12.08
C MET A 152 -19.15 27.82 -11.13
N LEU A 153 -20.11 27.07 -11.65
CA LEU A 153 -20.85 26.06 -10.90
C LEU A 153 -20.21 24.69 -11.07
N MET A 154 -20.04 23.96 -9.97
CA MET A 154 -19.54 22.58 -9.95
C MET A 154 -20.01 21.86 -8.69
N SER A 155 -20.00 20.53 -8.71
CA SER A 155 -20.22 19.74 -7.48
C SER A 155 -19.01 19.85 -6.55
N GLU A 156 -19.22 19.59 -5.26
CA GLU A 156 -18.15 19.54 -4.26
C GLU A 156 -17.05 18.53 -4.63
N SER A 157 -17.43 17.35 -5.12
CA SER A 157 -16.46 16.36 -5.62
C SER A 157 -15.60 16.87 -6.78
N THR A 158 -16.20 17.63 -7.70
CA THR A 158 -15.46 18.23 -8.83
C THR A 158 -14.49 19.31 -8.35
N LEU A 159 -14.93 20.14 -7.39
CA LEU A 159 -14.07 21.13 -6.76
C LEU A 159 -12.89 20.47 -6.05
N GLY A 160 -13.14 19.39 -5.31
CA GLY A 160 -12.12 18.59 -4.65
C GLY A 160 -11.10 18.04 -5.64
N ALA A 161 -11.57 17.43 -6.74
CA ALA A 161 -10.72 16.87 -7.78
C ALA A 161 -9.80 17.92 -8.43
N LEU A 162 -10.34 19.11 -8.73
CA LEU A 162 -9.59 20.19 -9.37
C LEU A 162 -8.62 20.91 -8.42
N SER A 163 -8.85 20.79 -7.11
CA SER A 163 -8.00 21.41 -6.07
C SER A 163 -6.93 20.46 -5.52
N ALA A 164 -6.96 19.18 -5.91
CA ALA A 164 -6.01 18.15 -5.46
C ALA A 164 -4.71 18.10 -6.28
N LEU A 165 -4.59 18.92 -7.33
CA LEU A 165 -3.44 18.99 -8.25
C LEU A 165 -2.39 20.04 -7.84
#